data_AF-A0A937IGX5-F1
#
_entry.id   AF-A0A937IGX5-F1
#
_cell.length_a   1.000
_cell.length_b   1.000
_cell.length_c   1.000
_cell.angle_alpha   90.00
_cell.angle_beta   90.00
_cell.angle_gamma   90.00
#
_symmetry.space_group_name_H-M   'P 1'
#
loop_
_entity.id
_entity.type
_entity.pdbx_description
1 polymer ?
#
loop_
_entity_poly.entity_id
_entity_poly.type
_entity_poly.pdbx_seq_one_letter_code
_entity_poly.pdbx_strand_id
1 'polypeptide(L)'
;MAHKIIIERLTKTNFQDFGNIIDTDGDPDTLINQGLCERYHDRAKIDVGFDGKVGLSLFNAEIRSLPIQLDMMERHPEGSQAFIPMSTNKFLII
;
A
#
# COMPACT_ATOMS: atom_id res chain seq x y z
N MET A 1 -5.30 -28.65 6.94
CA MET A 1 -5.05 -28.26 5.53
C MET A 1 -4.24 -26.98 5.48
N ALA A 2 -2.90 -26.98 5.59
CA ALA A 2 -2.17 -25.72 5.40
C ALA A 2 -2.09 -25.40 3.90
N HIS A 3 -2.45 -24.18 3.52
CA HIS A 3 -2.34 -23.71 2.14
C HIS A 3 -1.01 -23.00 1.93
N LYS A 4 -0.35 -23.27 0.80
CA LYS A 4 0.88 -22.58 0.43
C LYS A 4 0.53 -21.34 -0.38
N ILE A 5 0.91 -20.17 0.13
CA ILE A 5 0.84 -18.90 -0.59
C ILE A 5 2.17 -18.71 -1.33
N ILE A 6 2.11 -18.35 -2.61
CA ILE A 6 3.28 -18.11 -3.45
C ILE A 6 3.40 -16.61 -3.67
N ILE A 7 4.63 -16.08 -3.49
CA ILE A 7 4.92 -14.68 -3.72
C ILE A 7 4.82 -14.40 -5.23
N GLU A 8 4.09 -13.36 -5.58
CA GLU A 8 3.98 -12.86 -6.94
C GLU A 8 4.32 -11.36 -7.02
N ARG A 9 4.55 -10.87 -8.25
CA ARG A 9 4.82 -9.45 -8.47
C ARG A 9 3.53 -8.66 -8.26
N LEU A 10 3.61 -7.59 -7.48
CA LEU A 10 2.51 -6.66 -7.31
C LEU A 10 2.26 -5.86 -8.61
N THR A 11 1.00 -5.80 -9.04
CA THR A 11 0.51 -5.07 -10.22
C THR A 11 -0.86 -4.47 -9.93
N LYS A 12 -1.25 -3.43 -10.67
CA LYS A 12 -2.58 -2.81 -10.47
C LYS A 12 -3.71 -3.83 -10.67
N THR A 13 -3.53 -4.78 -11.59
CA THR A 13 -4.52 -5.81 -11.91
C THR A 13 -4.68 -6.86 -10.80
N ASN A 14 -3.59 -7.47 -10.32
CA ASN A 14 -3.71 -8.50 -9.27
C ASN A 14 -4.01 -7.93 -7.88
N PHE A 15 -3.92 -6.61 -7.71
CA PHE A 15 -4.24 -5.95 -6.44
C PHE A 15 -5.61 -5.25 -6.40
N GLN A 16 -6.33 -5.19 -7.52
CA GLN A 16 -7.53 -4.36 -7.67
C GLN A 16 -8.65 -4.66 -6.67
N ASP A 17 -8.78 -5.92 -6.23
CA ASP A 17 -9.83 -6.36 -5.31
C ASP A 17 -9.47 -6.07 -3.84
N PHE A 18 -8.21 -5.71 -3.56
CA PHE A 18 -7.68 -5.46 -2.21
C PHE A 18 -7.42 -3.97 -1.93
N GLY A 19 -7.18 -3.17 -2.96
CA GLY A 19 -6.96 -1.74 -2.81
C GLY A 19 -6.30 -1.07 -4.01
N ASN A 20 -5.51 -0.04 -3.74
CA ASN A 20 -4.81 0.73 -4.77
C ASN A 20 -3.28 0.62 -4.60
N ILE A 21 -2.56 0.68 -5.72
CA ILE A 21 -1.11 0.85 -5.72
C ILE A 21 -0.80 2.33 -5.85
N ILE A 22 -0.02 2.86 -4.90
CA ILE A 22 0.49 4.22 -4.91
C ILE A 22 1.86 4.19 -5.60
N ASP A 23 1.89 4.58 -6.88
CA ASP A 23 3.10 4.60 -7.70
C ASP A 23 3.14 5.83 -8.62
N THR A 24 4.22 5.91 -9.39
CA THR A 24 4.41 6.87 -10.49
C THR A 24 4.39 6.16 -11.85
N ASP A 25 3.73 5.00 -11.94
CA ASP A 25 3.63 4.26 -13.21
C ASP A 25 2.53 4.87 -14.09
N GLY A 26 2.89 5.22 -15.33
CA GLY A 26 2.03 5.90 -16.29
C GLY A 26 2.35 7.38 -16.41
N ASP A 27 1.53 8.13 -17.15
CA ASP A 27 1.71 9.57 -17.29
C ASP A 27 1.27 10.31 -16.02
N PRO A 28 1.94 11.43 -15.67
CA PRO A 28 1.46 12.31 -14.61
C PRO A 28 0.15 12.98 -15.00
N ASP A 29 -0.73 13.19 -14.03
CA ASP A 29 -2.02 13.82 -14.24
C ASP A 29 -1.88 15.31 -14.55
N THR A 30 -0.87 15.96 -13.98
CA THR A 30 -0.58 17.38 -14.22
C THR A 30 0.86 17.71 -13.89
N LEU A 31 1.41 18.70 -14.60
CA LEU A 31 2.68 19.33 -14.24
C LEU A 31 2.41 20.59 -13.41
N ILE A 32 3.03 20.66 -12.24
CA ILE A 32 2.96 21.81 -11.34
C ILE A 32 4.33 22.48 -11.22
N ASN A 33 4.40 23.59 -10.48
CA ASN A 33 5.65 24.34 -10.25
C ASN A 33 6.37 24.70 -11.57
N GLN A 34 5.63 25.31 -12.51
CA GLN A 34 6.16 25.72 -13.84
C GLN A 34 6.73 24.57 -14.67
N GLY A 35 6.15 23.37 -14.56
CA GLY A 35 6.60 22.21 -15.33
C GLY A 35 7.71 21.40 -14.66
N LEU A 36 8.14 21.77 -13.46
CA LEU A 36 9.27 21.15 -12.76
C LEU A 36 8.87 20.05 -11.77
N CYS A 37 7.59 19.80 -11.59
CA CYS A 37 7.10 18.76 -10.70
C CYS A 37 5.92 18.03 -11.33
N GLU A 38 6.11 16.74 -11.55
CA GLU A 38 5.07 15.82 -11.97
C GLU A 38 4.16 15.49 -10.78
N ARG A 39 2.85 15.64 -10.96
CA ARG A 39 1.86 15.28 -9.95
C ARG A 39 1.06 14.07 -10.43
N TYR A 40 1.20 12.98 -9.68
CA TYR A 40 0.43 11.75 -9.80
C TYR A 40 -0.74 11.83 -8.80
N HIS A 41 -1.89 12.30 -9.28
CA HIS A 41 -3.02 12.70 -8.43
C HIS A 41 -3.83 11.49 -7.97
N ASP A 42 -4.24 11.50 -6.70
CA ASP A 42 -5.30 10.64 -6.15
C ASP A 42 -5.13 9.14 -6.43
N ARG A 43 -3.88 8.65 -6.32
CA ARG A 43 -3.55 7.23 -6.49
C ARG A 43 -4.18 6.31 -5.45
N ALA A 44 -4.67 6.86 -4.34
CA ALA A 44 -5.48 6.14 -3.36
C ALA A 44 -6.47 7.10 -2.68
N LYS A 45 -7.68 6.60 -2.38
CA LYS A 45 -8.65 7.31 -1.54
C LYS A 45 -8.44 6.87 -0.09
N ILE A 46 -8.27 7.85 0.81
CA ILE A 46 -8.22 7.59 2.24
C ILE A 46 -9.65 7.63 2.79
N ASP A 47 -10.13 6.48 3.26
CA ASP A 47 -11.36 6.35 4.05
C ASP A 47 -11.00 6.31 5.54
N VAL A 48 -11.72 7.06 6.36
CA VAL A 48 -11.55 7.11 7.82
C VAL A 48 -12.87 6.89 8.57
N GLY A 49 -13.96 6.55 7.86
CA GLY A 49 -15.27 6.38 8.48
C GLY A 49 -15.89 7.69 8.98
N PHE A 50 -16.99 7.56 9.73
CA PHE A 50 -17.72 8.71 10.29
C PHE A 50 -16.96 9.29 11.49
N ASP A 51 -16.74 10.61 11.50
CA ASP A 51 -15.93 11.34 12.50
C ASP A 51 -14.45 10.89 12.64
N GLY A 52 -13.96 10.08 11.71
CA GLY A 52 -12.57 9.65 11.68
C GLY A 52 -11.59 10.78 11.39
N LYS A 53 -10.34 10.56 11.79
CA LYS A 53 -9.23 11.48 11.55
C LYS A 53 -8.10 10.76 10.85
N VAL A 54 -7.47 11.45 9.90
CA VAL A 54 -6.27 10.95 9.24
C VAL A 54 -5.12 10.95 10.24
N GLY A 55 -4.51 9.79 10.42
CA GLY A 55 -3.26 9.62 11.17
C GLY A 55 -2.07 9.55 10.22
N LEU A 56 -0.93 10.13 10.62
CA LEU A 56 0.35 9.98 9.95
C LEU A 56 1.35 9.45 10.98
N SER A 57 1.89 8.26 10.72
CA SER A 57 2.68 7.50 11.67
C SER A 57 3.91 6.90 11.01
N LEU A 58 4.92 6.59 11.84
CA LEU A 58 6.10 5.83 11.44
C LEU A 58 6.02 4.43 12.05
N PHE A 59 6.32 3.42 11.23
CA PHE A 59 6.39 2.03 11.66
C PHE A 59 7.83 1.55 11.53
N ASN A 60 8.40 1.05 12.64
CA ASN A 60 9.73 0.43 12.66
C ASN A 60 9.54 -1.06 12.98
N ALA A 61 9.42 -1.87 11.95
CA ALA A 61 9.10 -3.29 12.06
C ALA A 61 10.36 -4.17 12.00
N GLU A 62 10.34 -5.29 12.70
CA GLU A 62 11.39 -6.32 12.61
C GLU A 62 11.21 -7.19 11.35
N ILE A 63 12.33 -7.51 10.69
CA ILE A 63 12.34 -8.37 9.50
C ILE A 63 11.98 -9.81 9.90
N ARG A 64 11.04 -10.41 9.16
CA ARG A 64 10.66 -11.82 9.32
C ARG A 64 11.46 -12.71 8.37
N SER A 65 11.86 -13.88 8.84
CA SER A 65 12.48 -14.91 8.00
C SER A 65 11.41 -15.75 7.31
N LEU A 66 11.70 -16.19 6.07
CA LEU A 66 10.84 -17.09 5.31
C LEU A 66 11.32 -18.55 5.44
N PRO A 67 10.42 -19.55 5.40
CA PRO A 67 8.96 -19.41 5.28
C PRO A 67 8.32 -18.90 6.59
N ILE A 68 7.28 -18.08 6.45
CA ILE A 68 6.44 -17.66 7.56
C ILE A 68 5.20 -18.56 7.62
N GLN A 69 4.83 -19.00 8.83
CA GLN A 69 3.50 -19.55 9.06
C GLN A 69 2.54 -18.39 9.26
N LEU A 70 1.57 -18.25 8.36
CA LEU A 70 0.49 -17.27 8.50
C LEU A 70 -0.65 -17.87 9.31
N ASP A 71 -0.81 -17.43 10.55
CA ASP A 71 -1.82 -17.91 11.51
C ASP A 71 -2.91 -16.88 11.79
N MET A 72 -2.68 -15.60 11.47
CA MET A 72 -3.63 -14.51 11.65
C MET A 72 -3.61 -13.51 10.49
N MET A 73 -4.77 -12.89 10.27
CA MET A 73 -4.96 -11.73 9.38
C MET A 73 -5.76 -10.67 10.15
N GLU A 74 -5.55 -9.41 9.82
CA GLU A 74 -6.29 -8.29 10.38
C GLU A 74 -7.09 -7.54 9.32
N ARG A 75 -8.04 -6.72 9.76
CA ARG A 75 -8.78 -5.79 8.91
C ARG A 75 -9.19 -4.55 9.71
N HIS A 76 -9.42 -3.45 9.01
CA HIS A 76 -9.96 -2.21 9.56
C HIS A 76 -11.37 -1.96 8.99
N PRO A 77 -12.45 -2.33 9.71
CA PRO A 77 -13.81 -2.22 9.17
C PRO A 77 -14.28 -0.79 8.91
N GLU A 78 -13.69 0.19 9.61
CA GLU A 78 -14.14 1.59 9.61
C GLU A 78 -13.18 2.52 8.86
N GLY A 79 -12.15 2.00 8.19
CA GLY A 79 -11.18 2.85 7.54
C GLY A 79 -10.17 2.10 6.68
N SER A 80 -9.51 2.88 5.83
CA SER A 80 -8.40 2.44 5.00
C SER A 80 -7.07 2.54 5.75
N GLN A 81 -6.07 1.78 5.30
CA GLN A 81 -4.70 1.87 5.75
C GLN A 81 -3.76 1.85 4.54
N ALA A 82 -2.76 2.73 4.55
CA ALA A 82 -1.77 2.83 3.48
C ALA A 82 -0.36 2.67 4.04
N PHE A 83 0.48 1.91 3.34
CA PHE A 83 1.90 1.74 3.64
C PHE A 83 2.75 2.25 2.48
N ILE A 84 3.64 3.20 2.76
CA ILE A 84 4.63 3.71 1.82
C ILE A 84 6.01 3.47 2.43
N PRO A 85 6.90 2.67 1.79
CA PRO A 85 8.21 2.41 2.34
C PRO A 85 9.06 3.69 2.33
N MET A 86 9.70 4.00 3.46
CA MET A 86 10.68 5.11 3.57
C MET A 86 12.11 4.68 3.21
N SER A 87 12.26 3.54 2.54
CA SER A 87 13.53 3.01 2.04
C SER A 87 13.33 2.38 0.67
N THR A 88 14.42 2.04 -0.03
CA THR A 88 14.38 1.33 -1.31
C THR A 88 14.16 -0.18 -1.17
N ASN A 89 14.04 -0.68 0.07
CA ASN A 89 13.82 -2.10 0.31
C ASN A 89 12.41 -2.52 -0.11
N LYS A 90 12.32 -3.68 -0.75
CA LYS A 90 11.04 -4.32 -1.04
C LYS A 90 10.47 -4.93 0.24
N PHE A 91 9.15 -4.94 0.35
CA PHE A 91 8.43 -5.66 1.39
C PHE A 91 7.34 -6.54 0.75
N LEU A 92 6.87 -7.52 1.51
CA LEU A 92 5.79 -8.39 1.10
C LEU A 92 4.47 -7.88 1.70
N ILE A 93 3.42 -7.96 0.92
CA ILE A 93 2.03 -7.86 1.37
C ILE A 93 1.38 -9.23 1.20
N ILE A 94 0.45 -9.56 2.09
CA ILE A 94 -0.27 -10.83 2.10
C ILE A 94 -1.76 -10.50 2.11
#